data_AF-S8DDT1-F1
#
_entry.id   AF-S8DDT1-F1
#
_cell.length_a   1.000
_cell.length_b   1.000
_cell.length_c   1.000
_cell.angle_alpha   90.00
_cell.angle_beta   90.00
_cell.angle_gamma   90.00
#
_symmetry.space_group_name_H-M   'P 1'
#
loop_
_entity.id
_entity.type
_entity.pdbx_description
1 polymer ?
#
loop_
_entity_poly.entity_id
_entity_poly.type
_entity_poly.pdbx_seq_one_letter_code
_entity_poly.pdbx_strand_id
1 'polypeptide(L)'
;MFVFDEVSLFPQGKCLTKDPKEPSLLSAGVEWVWATVVATVLRPFHALADKLVYGKIRSAVGISKAAVSGGGSLPPYIDTFFEGIGVTIQNGYGLTESSPVVAARLWNHNVLGSIGRPIRYTEIKVVDVETGETLPDGSRGIVKVRGPQVMKGYFKVIFS
;
A
#
# COMPACT_ATOMS: atom_id res chain seq x y z
N MET A 1 7.54 12.02 15.96
CA MET A 1 6.16 12.45 15.67
C MET A 1 6.14 12.76 14.20
N PHE A 2 5.53 11.90 13.38
CA PHE A 2 5.56 12.04 11.92
C PHE A 2 4.11 12.01 11.42
N VAL A 3 3.68 13.14 10.86
CA VAL A 3 2.36 13.34 10.24
C VAL A 3 2.54 13.08 8.75
N PHE A 4 1.75 12.20 8.14
CA PHE A 4 1.79 11.95 6.70
C PHE A 4 0.40 12.03 6.06
N ASP A 5 0.43 12.38 4.77
CA ASP A 5 -0.67 13.03 4.04
C ASP A 5 -1.75 12.09 3.53
N GLU A 6 -1.41 10.85 3.21
CA GLU A 6 -2.38 9.84 2.75
C GLU A 6 -1.81 8.46 3.03
N VAL A 7 -2.39 7.74 4.00
CA VAL A 7 -2.07 6.34 4.24
C VAL A 7 -3.37 5.56 4.22
N SER A 8 -3.65 4.97 3.07
CA SER A 8 -4.73 3.99 2.94
C SER A 8 -4.28 2.67 3.59
N LEU A 9 -4.55 2.51 4.88
CA LEU A 9 -4.40 1.25 5.60
C LEU A 9 -5.46 0.27 5.13
N PHE A 10 -5.05 -0.95 4.74
CA PHE A 10 -6.00 -2.02 4.44
C PHE A 10 -6.49 -2.62 5.78
N PRO A 11 -7.81 -2.62 6.06
CA PRO A 11 -8.30 -2.99 7.38
C PRO A 11 -8.35 -4.51 7.53
N GLN A 12 -7.48 -5.06 8.37
CA GLN A 12 -7.78 -6.30 9.11
C GLN A 12 -7.28 -6.19 10.55
N GLY A 13 -8.01 -5.42 11.34
CA GLY A 13 -8.06 -5.49 12.80
C GLY A 13 -9.50 -5.20 13.23
N LYS A 14 -10.21 -6.23 13.73
CA LYS A 14 -11.60 -6.25 14.26
C LYS A 14 -12.49 -5.02 13.98
N CYS A 15 -13.48 -5.21 13.11
CA CYS A 15 -14.59 -4.29 12.89
C CYS A 15 -15.32 -3.95 14.20
N LEU A 16 -15.34 -2.67 14.56
CA LEU A 16 -16.40 -2.06 15.34
C LEU A 16 -16.73 -0.69 14.74
N THR A 17 -17.87 -0.65 14.02
CA THR A 17 -18.68 0.52 13.58
C THR A 17 -18.04 1.43 12.51
N LYS A 18 -18.75 1.95 11.48
CA LYS A 18 -20.18 2.13 11.19
C LYS A 18 -20.33 2.24 9.65
N ASP A 19 -21.32 1.55 9.08
CA ASP A 19 -21.80 1.56 7.67
C ASP A 19 -20.81 1.95 6.54
N PRO A 20 -20.20 0.99 5.81
CA PRO A 20 -19.81 1.29 4.45
C PRO A 20 -21.11 1.53 3.67
N LYS A 21 -21.22 2.67 2.98
CA LYS A 21 -22.34 2.94 2.07
C LYS A 21 -22.45 1.76 1.10
N GLU A 22 -23.39 0.84 1.36
CA GLU A 22 -23.58 -0.36 0.55
C GLU A 22 -23.82 0.10 -0.89
N PRO A 23 -22.89 -0.14 -1.83
CA PRO A 23 -23.18 0.16 -3.22
C PRO A 23 -24.34 -0.74 -3.63
N SER A 24 -25.40 -0.14 -4.16
CA SER A 24 -26.55 -0.90 -4.65
C SER A 24 -26.06 -2.06 -5.53
N LEU A 25 -26.60 -3.26 -5.33
CA LEU A 25 -26.19 -4.48 -6.05
C LEU A 25 -26.14 -4.25 -7.57
N LEU A 26 -27.00 -3.37 -8.07
CA LEU A 26 -27.09 -2.92 -9.45
C LEU A 26 -25.90 -2.07 -9.90
N SER A 27 -25.47 -1.07 -9.12
CA SER A 27 -24.32 -0.24 -9.47
C SER A 27 -23.02 -1.04 -9.45
N ALA A 28 -22.87 -1.95 -8.48
CA ALA A 28 -21.73 -2.86 -8.43
C ALA A 28 -21.69 -3.81 -9.63
N GLY A 29 -22.84 -4.32 -10.06
CA GLY A 29 -22.95 -5.16 -11.26
C GLY A 29 -22.58 -4.41 -12.54
N VAL A 30 -23.03 -3.17 -12.71
CA VAL A 30 -22.72 -2.33 -13.87
C VAL A 30 -21.23 -2.00 -13.95
N GLU A 31 -20.61 -1.60 -12.84
CA GLU A 31 -19.17 -1.34 -12.75
C GLU A 31 -18.35 -2.59 -13.12
N TRP A 32 -18.76 -3.77 -12.65
CA TRP A 32 -18.09 -5.03 -12.94
C TRP A 32 -18.16 -5.41 -14.43
N VAL A 33 -19.34 -5.25 -15.04
CA VAL A 33 -19.51 -5.50 -16.48
C VAL A 33 -18.70 -4.52 -17.31
N TRP A 34 -18.74 -3.22 -16.96
CA TRP A 34 -17.96 -2.19 -17.64
C TRP A 34 -16.46 -2.46 -17.57
N ALA A 35 -15.95 -2.76 -16.37
CA ALA A 35 -14.54 -3.11 -16.18
C ALA A 35 -14.14 -4.35 -16.99
N THR A 36 -15.01 -5.37 -17.05
CA THR A 36 -14.75 -6.60 -17.81
C THR A 36 -14.71 -6.36 -19.33
N VAL A 37 -15.62 -5.54 -19.86
CA VAL A 37 -15.65 -5.17 -21.27
C VAL A 37 -14.40 -4.37 -21.64
N VAL A 38 -14.10 -3.32 -20.88
CA VAL A 38 -12.91 -2.47 -21.10
C VAL A 38 -11.63 -3.31 -21.04
N ALA A 39 -11.48 -4.18 -20.03
CA ALA A 39 -10.34 -5.08 -19.92
C ALA A 39 -10.23 -6.01 -21.13
N THR A 40 -11.35 -6.56 -21.62
CA THR A 40 -11.35 -7.48 -22.77
C THR A 40 -10.93 -6.78 -24.06
N VAL A 41 -11.40 -5.55 -24.28
CA VAL A 41 -11.06 -4.75 -25.47
C VAL A 41 -9.59 -4.31 -25.44
N LEU A 42 -9.06 -3.95 -24.27
CA LEU A 42 -7.67 -3.49 -24.12
C LEU A 42 -6.65 -4.62 -24.12
N ARG A 43 -7.03 -5.87 -23.79
CA ARG A 43 -6.15 -7.04 -23.77
C ARG A 43 -5.28 -7.25 -25.01
N PRO A 44 -5.82 -7.27 -26.26
CA PRO A 44 -4.99 -7.47 -27.44
C PRO A 44 -3.99 -6.33 -27.66
N PHE A 45 -4.36 -5.10 -27.33
CA PHE A 45 -3.48 -3.94 -27.43
C PHE A 45 -2.35 -4.01 -26.39
N HIS A 46 -2.69 -4.41 -25.16
CA HIS A 46 -1.71 -4.67 -24.10
C HIS A 46 -0.75 -5.82 -24.44
N ALA A 47 -1.24 -6.90 -25.03
CA ALA A 47 -0.40 -8.03 -25.45
C ALA A 47 0.59 -7.64 -26.56
N LEU A 48 0.16 -6.78 -27.49
CA LEU A 48 1.03 -6.25 -28.54
C LEU A 48 2.10 -5.30 -27.97
N ALA A 49 1.70 -4.40 -27.07
CA ALA A 49 2.61 -3.51 -26.37
C ALA A 49 3.62 -4.28 -25.50
N ASP A 50 3.19 -5.37 -24.86
CA ASP A 50 4.04 -6.20 -24.03
C ASP A 50 5.16 -6.86 -24.84
N LYS A 51 4.80 -7.40 -26.01
CA LYS A 51 5.74 -8.08 -26.93
C LYS A 51 6.72 -7.11 -27.60
N LEU A 52 6.28 -5.90 -27.94
CA LEU A 52 7.09 -4.94 -28.71
C LEU A 52 7.92 -3.99 -27.85
N VAL A 53 7.36 -3.52 -26.73
CA VAL A 53 7.91 -2.40 -25.94
C VAL A 53 8.27 -2.85 -24.52
N TYR A 54 7.33 -3.46 -23.78
CA TYR A 54 7.58 -3.76 -22.37
C TYR A 54 8.64 -4.84 -22.17
N GLY A 55 8.76 -5.82 -23.06
CA GLY A 55 9.85 -6.79 -23.03
C GLY A 55 11.24 -6.13 -23.12
N LYS A 56 11.39 -5.08 -23.94
CA LYS A 56 12.65 -4.33 -24.07
C LYS A 56 12.93 -3.48 -22.82
N ILE A 57 11.91 -2.83 -22.28
CA ILE A 57 12.03 -2.02 -21.05
C ILE A 57 12.40 -2.92 -19.87
N ARG A 58 11.72 -4.07 -19.68
CA ARG A 58 12.04 -5.05 -18.63
C ARG A 58 13.47 -5.58 -18.74
N SER A 59 13.92 -5.88 -19.97
CA SER A 59 15.29 -6.31 -20.23
C SER A 59 16.33 -5.23 -19.93
N ALA A 60 16.02 -3.96 -20.24
CA ALA A 60 16.91 -2.82 -19.98
C ALA A 60 17.00 -2.47 -18.49
N VAL A 61 15.90 -2.56 -17.75
CA VAL A 61 15.84 -2.34 -16.29
C VAL A 61 16.40 -3.56 -15.53
N GLY A 62 16.46 -4.73 -16.15
CA GLY A 62 16.93 -5.97 -15.53
C GLY A 62 15.95 -6.61 -14.54
N ILE A 63 14.72 -6.10 -14.45
CA ILE A 63 13.67 -6.60 -13.54
C ILE A 63 12.69 -7.45 -14.33
N SER A 64 12.54 -8.70 -13.91
CA SER A 64 11.81 -9.71 -14.67
C SER A 64 10.40 -10.02 -14.14
N LYS A 65 10.15 -9.89 -12.83
CA LYS A 65 8.86 -10.31 -12.23
C LYS A 65 8.37 -9.48 -11.05
N ALA A 66 9.27 -9.06 -10.17
CA ALA A 66 8.89 -8.35 -8.95
C ALA A 66 10.00 -7.38 -8.54
N ALA A 67 9.61 -6.26 -7.95
CA ALA A 67 10.51 -5.35 -7.27
C ALA A 67 10.03 -5.15 -5.83
N VAL A 68 10.96 -4.90 -4.90
CA VAL A 68 10.66 -4.55 -3.51
C VAL A 68 11.08 -3.12 -3.28
N SER A 69 10.18 -2.31 -2.75
CA SER A 69 10.45 -0.92 -2.36
C SER A 69 10.26 -0.75 -0.87
N GLY A 70 11.03 0.14 -0.24
CA GLY A 70 10.91 0.45 1.18
C GLY A 70 11.81 1.61 1.60
N GLY A 71 11.65 2.05 2.86
CA GLY A 71 12.46 3.12 3.47
C GLY A 71 12.03 4.55 3.13
N GLY A 72 11.15 4.74 2.15
CA GLY A 72 10.60 6.05 1.75
C GLY A 72 9.21 5.93 1.12
N SER A 73 8.56 7.06 0.89
CA SER A 73 7.25 7.08 0.21
C SER A 73 7.43 6.74 -1.27
N LEU A 74 6.72 5.70 -1.75
CA LEU A 74 6.69 5.34 -3.16
C LEU A 74 5.69 6.25 -3.89
N PRO A 75 6.12 7.05 -4.89
CA PRO A 75 5.19 7.91 -5.62
C PRO A 75 4.14 7.11 -6.42
N PRO A 76 2.86 7.51 -6.43
CA PRO A 76 1.79 6.77 -7.12
C PRO A 76 2.03 6.56 -8.62
N TYR A 77 2.70 7.52 -9.28
CA TYR A 77 2.99 7.43 -10.71
C TYR A 77 4.02 6.34 -11.04
N ILE A 78 4.98 6.09 -10.14
CA ILE A 78 5.96 5.01 -10.28
C ILE A 78 5.26 3.67 -10.09
N ASP A 79 4.44 3.55 -9.04
CA ASP A 79 3.69 2.34 -8.71
C ASP A 79 2.80 1.90 -9.89
N THR A 80 2.06 2.85 -10.48
CA THR A 80 1.17 2.61 -11.63
C THR A 80 1.94 2.26 -12.90
N PHE A 81 3.09 2.91 -13.15
CA PHE A 81 3.91 2.64 -14.32
C PHE A 81 4.46 1.21 -14.31
N PHE A 82 5.04 0.76 -13.20
CA PHE A 82 5.62 -0.57 -13.09
C PHE A 82 4.55 -1.67 -13.14
N GLU A 83 3.40 -1.45 -12.51
CA GLU A 83 2.27 -2.37 -12.63
C GLU A 83 1.78 -2.47 -14.09
N GLY A 84 1.73 -1.34 -14.81
CA GLY A 84 1.33 -1.28 -16.22
C GLY A 84 2.27 -2.01 -17.19
N ILE A 85 3.56 -2.14 -16.86
CA ILE A 85 4.54 -2.95 -17.63
C ILE A 85 4.64 -4.40 -17.13
N GLY A 86 3.75 -4.81 -16.23
CA GLY A 86 3.71 -6.18 -15.68
C GLY A 86 4.79 -6.49 -14.66
N VAL A 87 5.27 -5.47 -13.93
CA VAL A 87 6.23 -5.62 -12.83
C VAL A 87 5.55 -5.26 -11.52
N THR A 88 5.24 -6.26 -10.71
CA THR A 88 4.59 -6.04 -9.41
C THR A 88 5.58 -5.46 -8.40
N ILE A 89 5.27 -4.28 -7.87
CA ILE A 89 6.03 -3.65 -6.78
C ILE A 89 5.43 -4.02 -5.43
N GLN A 90 6.20 -4.70 -4.59
CA GLN A 90 5.88 -4.93 -3.18
C GLN A 90 6.51 -3.82 -2.33
N ASN A 91 5.66 -2.92 -1.81
CA ASN A 91 6.12 -1.84 -0.93
C ASN A 91 6.06 -2.27 0.54
N GLY A 92 7.13 -1.99 1.28
CA GLY A 92 7.22 -2.16 2.72
C GLY A 92 7.37 -0.82 3.41
N TYR A 93 6.49 -0.51 4.36
CA TYR A 93 6.61 0.66 5.22
C TYR A 93 7.32 0.30 6.52
N GLY A 94 8.34 1.06 6.87
CA GLY A 94 9.07 0.90 8.12
C GLY A 94 9.93 2.12 8.41
N LEU A 95 10.20 2.30 9.69
CA LEU A 95 11.12 3.30 10.23
C LEU A 95 12.32 2.59 10.86
N THR A 96 13.44 3.29 10.97
CA THR A 96 14.66 2.80 11.65
C THR A 96 14.38 2.34 13.08
N GLU A 97 13.38 2.94 13.74
CA GLU A 97 12.94 2.68 15.11
C GLU A 97 11.99 1.47 15.22
N SER A 98 11.69 0.81 14.11
CA SER A 98 10.65 -0.23 14.02
C SER A 98 11.10 -1.48 13.26
N SER A 99 12.42 -1.72 13.20
CA SER A 99 13.12 -2.87 12.62
C SER A 99 12.31 -3.81 11.71
N PRO A 100 12.67 -3.92 10.43
CA PRO A 100 12.86 -2.86 9.44
C PRO A 100 11.54 -2.44 8.75
N VAL A 101 10.44 -3.18 8.99
CA VAL A 101 9.15 -3.01 8.30
C VAL A 101 8.01 -3.27 9.29
N VAL A 102 7.02 -2.39 9.34
CA VAL A 102 5.82 -2.51 10.17
C VAL A 102 4.61 -3.02 9.38
N ALA A 103 4.55 -2.72 8.08
CA ALA A 103 3.52 -3.18 7.17
C ALA A 103 4.11 -3.40 5.77
N ALA A 104 3.62 -4.42 5.05
CA ALA A 104 4.07 -4.71 3.69
C ALA A 104 2.92 -5.15 2.79
N ARG A 105 3.01 -4.80 1.51
CA ARG A 105 2.18 -5.40 0.47
C ARG A 105 2.65 -6.80 0.15
N LEU A 106 1.70 -7.72 0.03
CA LEU A 106 1.95 -9.12 -0.32
C LEU A 106 1.64 -9.35 -1.80
N TRP A 107 2.35 -10.28 -2.43
CA TRP A 107 2.09 -10.68 -3.82
C TRP A 107 0.61 -10.99 -4.11
N ASN A 108 -0.07 -11.69 -3.20
CA ASN A 108 -1.47 -12.06 -3.35
C ASN A 108 -2.46 -10.96 -2.94
N HIS A 109 -1.99 -9.85 -2.37
CA HIS A 109 -2.79 -8.72 -1.90
C HIS A 109 -2.01 -7.42 -2.10
N ASN A 110 -1.78 -7.06 -3.37
CA ASN A 110 -1.05 -5.85 -3.75
C ASN A 110 -2.03 -4.71 -4.08
N VAL A 111 -2.43 -3.95 -3.06
CA VAL A 111 -3.26 -2.75 -3.26
C VAL A 111 -2.34 -1.55 -3.50
N LEU A 112 -2.34 -1.01 -4.72
CA LEU A 112 -1.57 0.17 -5.09
C LEU A 112 -1.93 1.37 -4.19
N GLY A 113 -0.92 2.19 -3.86
CA GLY A 113 -1.10 3.33 -2.93
C GLY A 113 -1.29 2.94 -1.45
N SER A 114 -1.39 1.65 -1.12
CA SER A 114 -1.40 1.19 0.27
C SER A 114 0.01 0.83 0.78
N ILE A 115 0.19 0.87 2.11
CA ILE A 115 1.36 0.29 2.78
C ILE A 115 1.24 -1.23 2.99
N GLY A 116 0.10 -1.81 2.60
CA GLY A 116 -0.22 -3.21 2.79
C GLY A 116 -0.65 -3.56 4.22
N ARG A 117 -0.49 -4.82 4.59
CA ARG A 117 -0.97 -5.36 5.88
C ARG A 117 0.11 -5.23 6.95
N PRO A 118 -0.27 -5.00 8.22
CA PRO A 118 0.66 -5.07 9.34
C PRO A 118 1.38 -6.43 9.38
N ILE A 119 2.66 -6.42 9.75
CA ILE A 119 3.40 -7.66 10.00
C ILE A 119 2.81 -8.37 11.23
N ARG A 120 3.01 -9.70 11.32
CA ARG A 120 2.51 -10.50 12.45
C ARG A 120 2.84 -9.86 13.80
N TYR A 121 1.87 -9.88 14.70
CA TYR A 121 1.95 -9.29 16.04
C TYR A 121 2.15 -7.77 16.07
N THR A 122 1.78 -7.07 14.99
CA THR A 122 1.83 -5.61 14.89
C THR A 122 0.43 -5.03 14.84
N GLU A 123 0.19 -4.05 15.70
CA GLU A 123 -1.01 -3.23 15.72
C GLU A 123 -0.68 -1.86 15.14
N ILE A 124 -1.52 -1.37 14.21
CA ILE A 124 -1.41 -0.05 13.63
C ILE A 124 -2.74 0.66 13.78
N LYS A 125 -2.72 1.91 14.23
CA LYS A 125 -3.90 2.77 14.29
C LYS A 125 -3.59 4.18 13.81
N VAL A 126 -4.59 4.84 13.23
CA VAL A 126 -4.51 6.26 12.88
C VAL A 126 -5.16 7.05 14.01
N VAL A 127 -4.48 8.08 14.48
CA VAL A 127 -5.02 9.00 15.49
C VAL A 127 -5.01 10.43 14.99
N ASP A 128 -5.93 11.23 15.53
CA ASP A 128 -5.97 12.65 15.26
C ASP A 128 -4.72 13.36 15.80
N VAL A 129 -4.30 14.42 15.11
CA VAL A 129 -3.07 15.17 15.43
C VAL A 129 -3.20 15.94 16.73
N GLU A 130 -4.39 16.50 17.00
CA GLU A 130 -4.62 17.42 18.12
C GLU A 130 -5.15 16.69 19.35
N THR A 131 -6.15 15.83 19.16
CA THR A 131 -6.85 15.13 20.23
C THR A 131 -6.20 13.80 20.60
N GLY A 132 -5.45 13.19 19.68
CA GLY A 132 -4.87 11.86 19.85
C GLY A 132 -5.89 10.72 19.89
N GLU A 133 -7.16 11.01 19.62
CA GLU A 133 -8.24 10.02 19.51
C GLU A 133 -8.09 9.16 18.27
N THR A 134 -8.64 7.95 18.30
CA THR A 134 -8.53 7.03 17.15
C THR A 134 -9.51 7.45 16.07
N LEU A 135 -8.99 7.66 14.86
CA LEU A 135 -9.78 8.07 13.71
C LEU A 135 -10.35 6.86 12.97
N PRO A 136 -11.51 7.02 12.28
CA PRO A 136 -12.09 5.95 11.46
C PRO A 136 -11.28 5.69 10.19
N ASP A 137 -11.47 4.51 9.59
CA ASP A 137 -10.80 4.11 8.35
C ASP A 137 -11.01 5.14 7.23
N GLY A 138 -9.97 5.38 6.43
CA GLY A 138 -9.96 6.40 5.37
C GLY A 138 -9.74 7.83 5.87
N SER A 139 -9.69 8.05 7.18
CA SER A 139 -9.32 9.34 7.75
C SER A 139 -7.81 9.50 7.80
N ARG A 140 -7.39 10.76 7.67
CA ARG A 140 -5.98 11.14 7.70
C ARG A 140 -5.57 11.55 9.10
N GLY A 141 -4.41 11.08 9.55
CA GLY A 141 -3.87 11.42 10.87
C GLY A 141 -2.48 10.85 11.11
N ILE A 142 -2.11 10.72 12.38
CA ILE A 142 -0.82 10.17 12.81
C ILE A 142 -0.93 8.66 12.92
N VAL A 143 0.00 7.95 12.28
CA VAL A 143 0.11 6.50 12.39
C VAL A 143 0.85 6.14 13.69
N LYS A 144 0.18 5.41 14.57
CA LYS A 144 0.77 4.80 15.77
C LYS A 144 0.92 3.30 15.56
N VAL A 145 2.11 2.78 15.88
CA VAL A 145 2.46 1.37 15.72
C VAL A 145 2.86 0.78 17.07
N ARG A 146 2.38 -0.44 17.35
CA ARG A 146 2.78 -1.23 18.50
C ARG A 146 3.09 -2.64 18.04
N GLY A 147 4.25 -3.17 18.41
CA GLY A 147 4.64 -4.53 18.05
C GLY A 147 6.01 -4.89 18.62
N PRO A 148 6.42 -6.17 18.53
CA PRO A 148 7.70 -6.65 19.04
C PRO A 148 8.91 -6.02 18.33
N GLN A 149 8.72 -5.53 17.10
CA GLN A 149 9.76 -4.90 16.30
C GLN A 149 10.00 -3.42 16.61
N VAL A 150 9.12 -2.79 17.39
CA VAL A 150 9.27 -1.39 17.80
C VAL A 150 10.40 -1.32 18.83
N MET A 151 11.40 -0.47 18.56
CA MET A 151 12.55 -0.35 19.44
C MET A 151 12.15 0.21 20.81
N LYS A 152 12.92 -0.15 21.84
CA LYS A 152 12.66 0.28 23.22
C LYS A 152 12.97 1.75 23.49
N GLY A 153 13.73 2.41 22.61
CA GLY A 153 14.14 3.80 22.74
C GLY A 153 15.54 4.02 22.17
N TYR A 154 15.89 5.28 21.92
CA TYR A 154 17.25 5.62 21.52
C TYR A 154 18.17 5.47 22.72
N PHE A 155 19.39 4.99 22.47
CA PHE A 155 20.45 4.99 23.47
C PHE A 155 20.67 6.42 23.97
N LYS A 156 20.81 6.60 25.29
CA LYS A 156 21.03 7.93 25.91
C LYS A 156 22.20 8.62 25.22
N VAL A 157 21.92 9.68 24.47
CA VAL A 157 22.95 10.65 24.08
C VAL A 157 23.16 11.53 25.32
N ILE A 158 24.19 11.20 26.10
CA ILE A 158 24.66 12.06 27.18
C ILE A 158 25.32 13.25 26.50
N PHE A 159 24.60 14.37 26.39
CA PHE A 159 25.25 15.66 26.22
C PHE A 159 25.80 16.06 27.58
N SER A 160 27.13 16.10 27.68
CA SER A 160 27.87 16.72 28.78
C SER A 160 27.96 18.23 28.57
#